data_AF-S7J9K6-F1
#
_entry.id   AF-S7J9K6-F1
#
_cell.length_a   1.000
_cell.length_b   1.000
_cell.length_c   1.000
_cell.angle_alpha   90.00
_cell.angle_beta   90.00
_cell.angle_gamma   90.00
#
_symmetry.space_group_name_H-M   'P 1'
#
loop_
_entity.id
_entity.type
_entity.pdbx_description
1 polymer ?
#
loop_
_entity_poly.entity_id
_entity_poly.type
_entity_poly.pdbx_seq_one_letter_code
_entity_poly.pdbx_strand_id
1 'polypeptide(L)'
;MERGEIEVDKDGVKFKIVLDGDYVYLKGITDTSYESNPIKLSKYRDLEALANELESRGLQVIKKQTSHEKLKSKGRDISSIISTLIDTREPFELGSQTYKWNIESAPFKKSTKMNSYLLIDTREPKELRDLVERISINQIEQTVLSIGDIHIGSHLNERLMVIERKAVTDLYNSTVSKHFHDQVERLSDFRFARGDKETKIVWIIESEQEGKRSLYNAFPETKQTDGVVNYITAIHNQHILQAYNKHHTAYLVAKLAQGFLEQELYYKVVPSRCNIEARESSNYHLYKMLLNIPGISHTTATHLLREGISIVELSKMSLLDLKKLKGIGEINAQKIYNALRYC
;
A
#
# COMPACT_ATOMS: atom_id res chain seq x y z
N MET A 1 2.49 -22.02 -11.73
CA MET A 1 2.20 -22.30 -13.15
C MET A 1 0.79 -21.82 -13.44
N GLU A 2 0.59 -21.11 -14.54
CA GLU A 2 -0.74 -20.59 -14.94
C GLU A 2 -1.68 -21.74 -15.29
N ARG A 3 -2.95 -21.64 -14.89
CA ARG A 3 -4.01 -22.54 -15.37
C ARG A 3 -4.28 -22.24 -16.84
N GLY A 4 -4.13 -23.24 -17.70
CA GLY A 4 -4.43 -23.15 -19.12
C GLY A 4 -5.24 -24.34 -19.61
N GLU A 5 -6.08 -24.10 -20.62
CA GLU A 5 -6.88 -25.14 -21.29
C GLU A 5 -6.44 -25.26 -22.75
N ILE A 6 -6.26 -26.49 -23.23
CA ILE A 6 -6.02 -26.80 -24.64
C ILE A 6 -7.17 -27.67 -25.15
N GLU A 7 -7.83 -27.26 -26.23
CA GLU A 7 -8.84 -28.08 -26.90
C GLU A 7 -8.15 -28.90 -28.01
N VAL A 8 -8.34 -30.22 -28.01
CA VAL A 8 -7.72 -31.12 -28.97
C VAL A 8 -8.80 -31.92 -29.67
N ASP A 9 -8.73 -31.98 -31.00
CA ASP A 9 -9.62 -32.76 -31.84
C ASP A 9 -8.86 -33.98 -32.38
N LYS A 10 -9.44 -35.17 -32.18
CA LYS A 10 -8.95 -36.42 -32.75
C LYS A 10 -10.13 -37.20 -33.30
N ASP A 11 -10.10 -37.48 -34.60
CA ASP A 11 -11.12 -38.28 -35.30
C ASP A 11 -12.55 -37.75 -35.09
N GLY A 12 -12.71 -36.42 -34.92
CA GLY A 12 -14.00 -35.74 -34.73
C GLY A 12 -14.48 -35.68 -33.28
N VAL A 13 -13.70 -36.19 -32.32
CA VAL A 13 -14.01 -36.14 -30.89
C VAL A 13 -13.16 -35.07 -30.22
N LYS A 14 -13.82 -34.14 -29.49
CA LYS A 14 -13.18 -32.99 -28.87
C LYS A 14 -12.92 -33.21 -27.38
N PHE A 15 -11.67 -32.97 -26.97
CA PHE A 15 -11.21 -33.08 -25.59
C PHE A 15 -10.67 -31.74 -25.10
N LYS A 16 -10.86 -31.45 -23.81
CA LYS A 16 -10.19 -30.36 -23.10
C LYS A 16 -9.07 -30.94 -22.23
N ILE A 17 -7.86 -30.49 -22.47
CA ILE A 17 -6.70 -30.75 -21.62
C ILE A 17 -6.57 -29.56 -20.67
N VAL A 18 -6.65 -29.82 -19.37
CA VAL A 18 -6.52 -28.77 -18.35
C VAL A 18 -5.23 -28.99 -17.57
N LEU A 19 -4.44 -27.93 -17.43
CA LEU A 19 -3.30 -27.90 -16.52
C LEU A 19 -3.70 -27.31 -15.17
N ASP A 20 -3.50 -28.05 -14.09
CA ASP A 20 -3.65 -27.55 -12.72
C ASP A 20 -2.42 -27.91 -11.89
N GLY A 21 -1.49 -26.95 -11.75
CA GLY A 21 -0.18 -27.20 -11.15
C GLY A 21 0.67 -28.15 -12.01
N ASP A 22 1.16 -29.24 -11.41
CA ASP A 22 2.01 -30.25 -12.06
C ASP A 22 1.21 -31.40 -12.72
N TYR A 23 -0.12 -31.27 -12.79
CA TYR A 23 -1.03 -32.32 -13.23
C TYR A 23 -1.78 -31.95 -14.50
N VAL A 24 -2.00 -32.96 -15.34
CA VAL A 24 -2.79 -32.86 -16.57
C VAL A 24 -3.91 -33.88 -16.54
N TYR A 25 -5.11 -33.42 -16.87
CA TYR A 25 -6.27 -34.29 -17.03
C TYR A 25 -7.04 -33.95 -18.30
N LEU A 26 -7.62 -34.99 -18.88
CA LEU A 26 -8.50 -34.92 -20.05
C LEU A 26 -9.94 -34.82 -19.57
N LYS A 27 -10.64 -33.80 -20.04
CA LYS A 27 -12.07 -33.58 -19.84
C LYS A 27 -12.78 -33.67 -21.18
N GLY A 28 -13.62 -34.68 -21.37
CA GLY A 28 -14.43 -34.79 -22.59
C GLY A 28 -15.36 -33.58 -22.76
N ILE A 29 -15.44 -33.02 -23.97
CA ILE A 29 -16.32 -31.86 -24.25
C ILE A 29 -17.74 -32.30 -24.62
N THR A 30 -17.89 -33.45 -25.25
CA THR A 30 -19.18 -33.94 -25.78
C THR A 30 -19.79 -35.10 -25.00
N ASP A 31 -19.04 -35.73 -24.09
CA ASP A 31 -19.55 -36.74 -23.16
C ASP A 31 -19.02 -36.42 -21.76
N THR A 32 -19.93 -36.08 -20.84
CA THR A 32 -19.59 -35.57 -19.49
C THR A 32 -19.17 -36.67 -18.52
N SER A 33 -19.12 -37.92 -18.99
CA SER A 33 -18.86 -39.11 -18.17
C SER A 33 -17.38 -39.54 -18.12
N TYR A 34 -16.47 -38.86 -18.84
CA TYR A 34 -15.05 -39.22 -18.89
C TYR A 34 -14.16 -38.19 -18.16
N GLU A 35 -13.79 -38.50 -16.92
CA GLU A 35 -12.63 -37.93 -16.24
C GLU A 35 -11.52 -38.98 -16.21
N SER A 36 -10.41 -38.73 -16.92
CA SER A 36 -9.24 -39.60 -16.85
C SER A 36 -8.46 -39.36 -15.55
N ASN A 37 -7.86 -40.41 -14.97
CA ASN A 37 -6.93 -40.27 -13.86
C ASN A 37 -5.80 -39.26 -14.20
N PRO A 38 -5.47 -38.32 -13.29
CA PRO A 38 -4.49 -37.28 -13.55
C PRO A 38 -3.10 -37.89 -13.78
N ILE A 39 -2.44 -37.47 -14.86
CA ILE A 39 -1.06 -37.86 -15.17
C ILE A 39 -0.14 -36.77 -14.66
N LYS A 40 0.84 -37.14 -13.82
CA LYS A 40 1.83 -36.23 -13.26
C LYS A 40 2.90 -35.93 -14.31
N LEU A 41 3.05 -34.66 -14.72
CA LEU A 41 4.07 -34.27 -15.69
C LEU A 41 5.33 -33.79 -14.96
N SER A 42 6.31 -34.68 -14.83
CA SER A 42 7.67 -34.29 -14.42
C SER A 42 8.53 -33.79 -15.58
N LYS A 43 8.02 -33.80 -16.82
CA LYS A 43 8.82 -33.58 -18.05
C LYS A 43 8.53 -32.30 -18.83
N TYR A 44 7.42 -31.60 -18.60
CA TYR A 44 7.01 -30.47 -19.44
C TYR A 44 6.87 -29.21 -18.58
N ARG A 45 7.64 -28.17 -18.94
CA ARG A 45 7.76 -26.94 -18.15
C ARG A 45 6.63 -25.93 -18.43
N ASP A 46 5.96 -26.03 -19.57
CA ASP A 46 4.90 -25.12 -20.01
C ASP A 46 3.93 -25.75 -21.03
N LEU A 47 2.84 -25.02 -21.32
CA LEU A 47 1.76 -25.38 -22.26
C LEU A 47 2.24 -25.51 -23.71
N GLU A 48 3.28 -24.76 -24.08
CA GLU A 48 3.74 -24.67 -25.46
C GLU A 48 4.54 -25.92 -25.84
N ALA A 49 5.40 -26.41 -24.94
CA ALA A 49 6.08 -27.68 -25.09
C ALA A 49 5.10 -28.86 -25.22
N LEU A 50 4.02 -28.86 -24.43
CA LEU A 50 3.00 -29.91 -24.49
C LEU A 50 2.19 -29.85 -25.81
N ALA A 51 1.80 -28.65 -26.25
CA ALA A 51 1.08 -28.48 -27.51
C ALA A 51 1.89 -28.98 -28.72
N ASN A 52 3.17 -28.64 -28.79
CA ASN A 52 4.05 -29.04 -29.91
C ASN A 52 4.26 -30.56 -29.97
N GLU A 53 4.35 -31.24 -28.83
CA GLU A 53 4.44 -32.70 -28.82
C GLU A 53 3.14 -33.36 -29.28
N LEU A 54 1.98 -32.84 -28.87
CA LEU A 54 0.68 -33.36 -29.29
C LEU A 54 0.47 -33.18 -30.80
N GLU A 55 0.88 -32.04 -31.36
CA GLU A 55 0.89 -31.81 -32.81
C GLU A 55 1.86 -32.76 -33.53
N SER A 56 3.05 -33.02 -32.97
CA SER A 56 4.00 -33.99 -33.55
C SER A 56 3.49 -35.45 -33.57
N ARG A 57 2.49 -35.75 -32.73
CA ARG A 57 1.79 -37.04 -32.69
C ARG A 57 0.55 -37.07 -33.58
N GLY A 58 0.36 -36.04 -34.41
CA GLY A 58 -0.70 -35.96 -35.42
C GLY A 58 -2.06 -35.50 -34.88
N LEU A 59 -2.10 -34.89 -33.69
CA LEU A 59 -3.32 -34.35 -33.10
C LEU A 59 -3.52 -32.89 -33.52
N GLN A 60 -4.76 -32.52 -33.86
CA GLN A 60 -5.07 -31.14 -34.21
C GLN A 60 -5.35 -30.35 -32.92
N VAL A 61 -4.40 -29.49 -32.55
CA VAL A 61 -4.49 -28.69 -31.33
C VAL A 61 -5.14 -27.34 -31.64
N ILE A 62 -6.32 -27.10 -31.08
CA ILE A 62 -7.00 -25.81 -31.16
C ILE A 62 -6.63 -25.03 -29.90
N LYS A 63 -5.63 -24.14 -30.02
CA LYS A 63 -5.27 -23.19 -28.97
C LYS A 63 -6.39 -22.17 -28.80
N LYS A 64 -7.37 -22.49 -27.95
CA LYS A 64 -8.46 -21.56 -27.62
C LYS A 64 -7.93 -20.54 -26.62
N GLN A 65 -7.48 -19.41 -27.14
CA GLN A 65 -6.95 -18.32 -26.33
C GLN A 65 -7.99 -17.86 -25.32
N THR A 66 -7.75 -18.11 -24.03
CA THR A 66 -8.51 -17.47 -22.95
C THR A 66 -8.36 -15.95 -23.05
N SER A 67 -9.39 -15.25 -22.59
CA SER A 67 -9.68 -13.81 -22.70
C SER A 67 -8.53 -12.84 -22.36
N HIS A 68 -7.39 -13.32 -21.89
CA HIS A 68 -6.15 -12.57 -21.69
C HIS A 68 -5.41 -12.25 -23.00
N GLU A 69 -5.58 -12.98 -24.11
CA GLU A 69 -4.85 -12.67 -25.36
C GLU A 69 -5.57 -11.71 -26.31
N LYS A 70 -6.85 -11.38 -26.08
CA LYS A 70 -7.49 -10.21 -26.75
C LYS A 70 -6.87 -8.87 -26.33
N LEU A 71 -6.03 -8.85 -25.30
CA LEU A 71 -5.20 -7.69 -24.94
C LEU A 71 -3.88 -7.63 -25.75
N LYS A 72 -3.41 -8.76 -26.32
CA LYS A 72 -2.19 -8.80 -27.14
C LYS A 72 -2.38 -8.22 -28.54
N SER A 73 -3.58 -8.28 -29.13
CA SER A 73 -3.87 -7.65 -30.44
C SER A 73 -4.02 -6.13 -30.40
N LYS A 74 -3.86 -5.50 -29.23
CA LYS A 74 -3.79 -4.04 -29.06
C LYS A 74 -2.42 -3.53 -28.61
N GLY A 75 -1.35 -4.31 -28.78
CA GLY A 75 0.03 -3.81 -28.66
C GLY A 75 0.38 -3.20 -27.30
N ARG A 76 -0.11 -3.78 -26.20
CA ARG A 76 0.38 -3.45 -24.85
C ARG A 76 0.98 -4.69 -24.22
N ASP A 77 2.29 -4.67 -24.12
CA ASP A 77 3.10 -5.63 -23.39
C ASP A 77 2.61 -5.74 -21.93
N ILE A 78 2.35 -6.94 -21.45
CA ILE A 78 1.89 -7.19 -20.06
C ILE A 78 2.99 -6.76 -19.06
N SER A 79 4.26 -6.81 -19.47
CA SER A 79 5.37 -6.22 -18.71
C SER A 79 5.20 -4.71 -18.52
N SER A 80 4.68 -3.99 -19.52
CA SER A 80 4.39 -2.54 -19.41
C SER A 80 3.16 -2.24 -18.55
N ILE A 81 2.23 -3.19 -18.43
CA ILE A 81 1.06 -3.09 -17.55
C ILE A 81 1.45 -3.37 -16.08
N ILE A 82 2.37 -4.31 -15.84
CA ILE A 82 2.87 -4.61 -14.49
C ILE A 82 3.84 -3.52 -14.01
N SER A 83 4.72 -2.99 -14.88
CA SER A 83 5.58 -1.85 -14.56
C SER A 83 4.82 -0.52 -14.43
N THR A 84 3.57 -0.43 -14.92
CA THR A 84 2.68 0.71 -14.61
C THR A 84 1.94 0.53 -13.28
N LEU A 85 1.95 -0.66 -12.68
CA LEU A 85 1.33 -0.94 -11.37
C LEU A 85 2.35 -1.04 -10.23
N ILE A 86 3.58 -1.44 -10.52
CA ILE A 86 4.69 -1.53 -9.58
C ILE A 86 5.70 -0.47 -9.96
N ASP A 87 5.96 0.47 -9.06
CA ASP A 87 6.98 1.49 -9.26
C ASP A 87 8.37 0.84 -9.23
N THR A 88 8.97 0.65 -10.41
CA THR A 88 10.31 0.07 -10.57
C THR A 88 11.41 1.14 -10.62
N ARG A 89 11.10 2.39 -10.29
CA ARG A 89 12.08 3.48 -10.35
C ARG A 89 13.14 3.30 -9.29
N GLU A 90 14.37 3.62 -9.67
CA GLU A 90 15.51 3.56 -8.75
C GLU A 90 15.38 4.67 -7.68
N PRO A 91 15.94 4.48 -6.47
CA PRO A 91 15.88 5.48 -5.40
C PRO A 91 16.32 6.89 -5.82
N PHE A 92 17.29 6.99 -6.73
CA PHE A 92 17.74 8.29 -7.24
C PHE A 92 16.67 8.98 -8.09
N GLU A 93 15.91 8.24 -8.91
CA GLU A 93 14.84 8.78 -9.74
C GLU A 93 13.66 9.27 -8.89
N LEU A 94 13.40 8.59 -7.77
CA LEU A 94 12.44 9.02 -6.76
C LEU A 94 12.95 10.29 -6.06
N GLY A 95 14.24 10.34 -5.72
CA GLY A 95 14.88 11.50 -5.13
C GLY A 95 14.79 12.74 -6.00
N SER A 96 15.11 12.65 -7.29
CA SER A 96 15.04 13.81 -8.20
C SER A 96 13.61 14.35 -8.37
N GLN A 97 12.57 13.52 -8.19
CA GLN A 97 11.18 13.99 -8.27
C GLN A 97 10.76 14.84 -7.08
N THR A 98 11.40 14.66 -5.93
CA THR A 98 11.03 15.38 -4.71
C THR A 98 11.22 16.90 -4.85
N TYR A 99 12.10 17.37 -5.74
CA TYR A 99 12.26 18.78 -6.08
C TYR A 99 11.00 19.41 -6.71
N LYS A 100 10.12 18.60 -7.29
CA LYS A 100 8.85 19.07 -7.87
C LYS A 100 7.75 19.19 -6.81
N TRP A 101 7.98 18.71 -5.59
CA TRP A 101 6.93 18.66 -4.57
C TRP A 101 6.76 20.00 -3.87
N ASN A 102 5.55 20.55 -3.93
CA ASN A 102 5.30 21.85 -3.34
C ASN A 102 5.28 21.77 -1.80
N ILE A 103 6.26 22.38 -1.15
CA ILE A 103 6.36 22.48 0.33
C ILE A 103 5.21 23.31 0.91
N GLU A 104 4.78 24.35 0.19
CA GLU A 104 3.71 25.27 0.59
C GLU A 104 2.31 24.64 0.47
N SER A 105 2.19 23.50 -0.22
CA SER A 105 0.91 22.83 -0.46
C SER A 105 0.27 22.24 0.79
N ALA A 106 0.90 22.36 1.96
CA ALA A 106 0.36 21.80 3.18
C ALA A 106 -0.93 22.51 3.63
N PRO A 107 -2.08 21.81 3.72
CA PRO A 107 -3.37 22.45 3.95
C PRO A 107 -3.59 22.67 5.45
N PHE A 108 -2.81 23.58 6.05
CA PHE A 108 -3.01 23.97 7.44
C PHE A 108 -4.33 24.73 7.62
N LYS A 109 -5.12 24.35 8.63
CA LYS A 109 -6.25 25.13 9.14
C LYS A 109 -5.76 26.50 9.59
N LYS A 110 -6.60 27.52 9.42
CA LYS A 110 -6.28 28.91 9.81
C LYS A 110 -5.85 29.01 11.29
N SER A 111 -6.51 28.25 12.17
CA SER A 111 -6.15 28.17 13.60
C SER A 111 -4.75 27.60 13.81
N THR A 112 -4.37 26.55 13.09
CA THR A 112 -3.04 25.93 13.16
C THR A 112 -1.97 26.92 12.72
N LYS A 113 -2.18 27.63 11.60
CA LYS A 113 -1.22 28.63 11.09
C LYS A 113 -0.90 29.72 12.11
N MET A 114 -1.90 30.17 12.88
CA MET A 114 -1.76 31.27 13.84
C MET A 114 -1.20 30.83 15.19
N ASN A 115 -1.51 29.61 15.64
CA ASN A 115 -1.22 29.15 17.00
C ASN A 115 -0.16 28.03 17.05
N SER A 116 0.64 27.90 16.00
CA SER A 116 1.75 26.94 15.96
C SER A 116 3.03 27.67 15.62
N TYR A 117 4.13 27.09 16.04
CA TYR A 117 5.46 27.61 15.79
C TYR A 117 6.35 26.50 15.20
N LEU A 118 7.34 26.93 14.43
CA LEU A 118 8.40 26.08 13.92
C LEU A 118 9.73 26.77 14.19
N LEU A 119 10.60 26.12 14.96
CA LEU A 119 11.96 26.59 15.20
C LEU A 119 12.94 25.72 14.41
N ILE A 120 13.90 26.33 13.75
CA ILE A 120 14.99 25.61 13.07
C ILE A 120 16.33 26.06 13.61
N ASP A 121 17.24 25.11 13.83
CA ASP A 121 18.56 25.41 14.34
C ASP A 121 19.37 26.22 13.31
N THR A 122 20.00 27.31 13.77
CA THR A 122 20.87 28.17 12.94
C THR A 122 22.07 27.41 12.33
N ARG A 123 22.46 26.27 12.89
CA ARG A 123 23.55 25.41 12.40
C ARG A 123 23.13 24.53 11.21
N GLU A 124 21.84 24.36 10.95
CA GLU A 124 21.36 23.61 9.78
C GLU A 124 21.78 24.28 8.47
N PRO A 125 21.93 23.59 7.33
CA PRO A 125 22.33 24.21 6.07
C PRO A 125 21.37 25.34 5.65
N LYS A 126 21.92 26.48 5.19
CA LYS A 126 21.11 27.64 4.74
C LYS A 126 20.01 27.24 3.76
N GLU A 127 20.33 26.38 2.79
CA GLU A 127 19.37 25.85 1.82
C GLU A 127 18.16 25.20 2.49
N LEU A 128 18.35 24.41 3.56
CA LEU A 128 17.24 23.79 4.28
C LEU A 128 16.42 24.84 5.03
N ARG A 129 17.08 25.81 5.67
CA ARG A 129 16.40 26.90 6.38
C ARG A 129 15.52 27.72 5.44
N ASP A 130 16.05 28.11 4.27
CA ASP A 130 15.33 28.85 3.23
C ASP A 130 14.13 28.06 2.66
N LEU A 131 14.15 26.72 2.71
CA LEU A 131 13.03 25.86 2.30
C LEU A 131 11.98 25.71 3.41
N VAL A 132 12.42 25.57 4.65
CA VAL A 132 11.54 25.45 5.83
C VAL A 132 10.77 26.74 6.08
N GLU A 133 11.35 27.91 5.81
CA GLU A 133 10.66 29.21 5.87
C GLU A 133 9.46 29.33 4.92
N ARG A 134 9.38 28.49 3.88
CA ARG A 134 8.25 28.48 2.94
C ARG A 134 7.04 27.73 3.48
N ILE A 135 7.19 27.01 4.60
CA ILE A 135 6.08 26.27 5.21
C ILE A 135 5.02 27.27 5.67
N SER A 136 3.75 26.96 5.40
CA SER A 136 2.62 27.85 5.69
C SER A 136 2.21 27.92 7.18
N ILE A 137 3.17 28.16 8.08
CA ILE A 137 3.00 28.46 9.50
C ILE A 137 3.46 29.91 9.71
N ASN A 138 2.73 30.72 10.50
CA ASN A 138 3.03 32.15 10.62
C ASN A 138 4.26 32.45 11.48
N GLN A 139 4.63 31.55 12.40
CA GLN A 139 5.73 31.76 13.34
C GLN A 139 6.84 30.75 13.04
N ILE A 140 7.76 31.14 12.16
CA ILE A 140 8.96 30.37 11.84
C ILE A 140 10.17 31.19 12.30
N GLU A 141 11.01 30.61 13.14
CA GLU A 141 12.18 31.29 13.69
C GLU A 141 13.45 30.44 13.54
N GLN A 142 14.55 31.08 13.14
CA GLN A 142 15.88 30.48 13.16
C GLN A 142 16.52 30.81 14.52
N THR A 143 16.85 29.79 15.31
CA THR A 143 17.41 29.97 16.67
C THR A 143 18.48 28.93 16.97
N VAL A 144 19.19 29.06 18.10
CA VAL A 144 20.09 28.02 18.58
C VAL A 144 19.29 27.08 19.47
N LEU A 145 19.13 25.83 19.05
CA LEU A 145 18.43 24.80 19.83
C LEU A 145 19.44 24.03 20.69
N SER A 146 19.07 23.79 21.95
CA SER A 146 19.87 22.98 22.86
C SER A 146 19.81 21.49 22.53
N ILE A 147 18.75 21.07 21.83
CA ILE A 147 18.49 19.68 21.44
C ILE A 147 17.66 19.60 20.15
N GLY A 148 18.00 18.66 19.27
CA GLY A 148 17.39 18.51 17.96
C GLY A 148 17.69 19.68 17.03
N ASP A 149 17.28 19.53 15.77
CA ASP A 149 17.58 20.48 14.71
C ASP A 149 16.34 21.28 14.29
N ILE A 150 15.15 20.73 14.46
CA ILE A 150 13.88 21.42 14.15
C ILE A 150 12.84 21.10 15.23
N HIS A 151 12.16 22.11 15.75
CA HIS A 151 11.03 21.95 16.68
C HIS A 151 9.74 22.39 16.00
N ILE A 152 8.67 21.61 16.16
CA ILE A 152 7.32 21.97 15.74
C ILE A 152 6.42 21.88 16.97
N GLY A 153 5.74 22.96 17.34
CA GLY A 153 4.87 22.95 18.50
C GLY A 153 3.63 23.82 18.33
N SER A 154 2.74 23.72 19.32
CA SER A 154 1.56 24.58 19.42
C SER A 154 1.64 25.44 20.66
N HIS A 155 1.06 26.64 20.58
CA HIS A 155 0.84 27.51 21.73
C HIS A 155 -0.41 27.14 22.52
N LEU A 156 -1.29 26.29 21.97
CA LEU A 156 -2.57 25.92 22.58
C LEU A 156 -2.51 24.66 23.43
N ASN A 157 -1.52 23.81 23.19
CA ASN A 157 -1.33 22.54 23.89
C ASN A 157 0.17 22.29 24.06
N GLU A 158 0.53 21.29 24.88
CA GLU A 158 1.92 20.99 25.20
C GLU A 158 2.60 20.12 24.12
N ARG A 159 2.01 20.00 22.91
CA ARG A 159 2.56 19.23 21.80
C ARG A 159 3.85 19.82 21.32
N LEU A 160 4.85 18.95 21.25
CA LEU A 160 6.16 19.27 20.71
C LEU A 160 6.67 18.09 19.90
N MET A 161 6.94 18.32 18.63
CA MET A 161 7.73 17.40 17.81
C MET A 161 9.13 17.96 17.69
N VAL A 162 10.12 17.16 18.11
CA VAL A 162 11.53 17.44 17.90
C VAL A 162 12.01 16.56 16.75
N ILE A 163 12.63 17.18 15.77
CA ILE A 163 13.23 16.51 14.63
C ILE A 163 14.75 16.62 14.74
N GLU A 164 15.41 15.48 14.66
CA GLU A 164 16.87 15.37 14.47
C GLU A 164 17.11 15.00 13.01
N ARG A 165 17.78 15.87 12.26
CA ARG A 165 18.21 15.61 10.88
C ARG A 165 19.63 15.03 10.92
N LYS A 166 19.86 13.97 10.15
CA LYS A 166 21.21 13.44 9.98
C LYS A 166 21.46 13.00 8.56
N ALA A 167 22.54 13.47 7.95
CA ALA A 167 22.98 12.92 6.67
C ALA A 167 23.47 11.48 6.87
N VAL A 168 23.35 10.64 5.84
CA VAL A 168 23.75 9.23 5.94
C VAL A 168 25.24 9.07 6.31
N THR A 169 26.15 9.90 5.79
CA THR A 169 27.56 9.89 6.21
C THR A 169 27.72 10.21 7.69
N ASP A 170 26.99 11.22 8.19
CA ASP A 170 27.06 11.62 9.59
C ASP A 170 26.48 10.56 10.52
N LEU A 171 25.43 9.86 10.09
CA LEU A 171 24.88 8.70 10.82
C LEU A 171 25.94 7.60 10.96
N TYR A 172 26.61 7.24 9.87
CA TYR A 172 27.68 6.25 9.91
C TYR A 172 28.81 6.68 10.84
N ASN A 173 29.33 7.91 10.67
CA ASN A 173 30.45 8.41 11.45
C ASN A 173 30.12 8.55 12.95
N SER A 174 28.92 9.02 13.29
CA SER A 174 28.47 9.18 14.67
C SER A 174 28.22 7.83 15.36
N THR A 175 27.77 6.82 14.61
CA THR A 175 27.59 5.46 15.13
C THR A 175 28.92 4.82 15.47
N VAL A 176 29.92 4.97 14.60
CA VAL A 176 31.28 4.46 14.82
C VAL A 176 31.98 5.17 15.98
N SER A 177 31.74 6.48 16.16
CA SER A 177 32.39 7.31 17.20
C SER A 177 31.64 7.37 18.55
N LYS A 178 30.61 6.54 18.76
CA LYS A 178 29.70 6.52 19.92
C LYS A 178 28.80 7.75 20.12
N HIS A 179 29.11 8.90 19.52
CA HIS A 179 28.29 10.12 19.61
C HIS A 179 26.81 9.94 19.26
N PHE A 180 26.51 8.97 18.40
CA PHE A 180 25.14 8.61 18.06
C PHE A 180 24.32 8.16 19.28
N HIS A 181 24.89 7.33 20.16
CA HIS A 181 24.17 6.80 21.32
C HIS A 181 23.83 7.93 22.30
N ASP A 182 24.80 8.81 22.57
CA ASP A 182 24.61 9.99 23.42
C ASP A 182 23.51 10.91 22.88
N GLN A 183 23.43 11.10 21.55
CA GLN A 183 22.39 11.91 20.93
C GLN A 183 20.99 11.30 21.12
N VAL A 184 20.85 10.00 20.86
CA VAL A 184 19.59 9.27 21.04
C VAL A 184 19.13 9.33 22.50
N GLU A 185 20.05 9.09 23.44
CA GLU A 185 19.75 9.12 24.89
C GLU A 185 19.35 10.52 25.35
N ARG A 186 20.08 11.57 24.94
CA ARG A 186 19.71 12.95 25.28
C ARG A 186 18.30 13.33 24.79
N LEU A 187 17.92 12.87 23.60
CA LEU A 187 16.56 13.09 23.05
C LEU A 187 15.50 12.33 23.86
N SER A 188 15.80 11.11 24.30
CA SER A 188 14.95 10.35 25.22
C SER A 188 14.79 11.05 26.56
N ASP A 189 15.89 11.47 27.19
CA ASP A 189 15.89 12.19 28.47
C ASP A 189 15.09 13.48 28.40
N PHE A 190 15.24 14.25 27.31
CA PHE A 190 14.45 15.45 27.08
C PHE A 190 12.95 15.14 26.99
N ARG A 191 12.57 14.08 26.25
CA ARG A 191 11.17 13.66 26.17
C ARG A 191 10.62 13.24 27.54
N PHE A 192 11.39 12.48 28.31
CA PHE A 192 11.00 12.03 29.65
C PHE A 192 10.89 13.19 30.65
N ALA A 193 11.80 14.16 30.61
CA ALA A 193 11.76 15.35 31.45
C ALA A 193 10.50 16.20 31.20
N ARG A 194 9.92 16.14 30.00
CA ARG A 194 8.64 16.77 29.65
C ARG A 194 7.39 15.95 30.07
N GLY A 195 7.57 14.81 30.71
CA GLY A 195 6.47 13.97 31.19
C GLY A 195 5.75 13.18 30.10
N ASP A 196 6.38 12.97 28.93
CA ASP A 196 5.98 12.08 27.82
C ASP A 196 4.59 12.32 27.20
N LYS A 197 3.80 13.30 27.65
CA LYS A 197 2.38 13.32 27.32
C LYS A 197 2.06 13.69 25.87
N GLU A 198 2.86 14.51 25.21
CA GLU A 198 2.63 14.88 23.81
C GLU A 198 3.92 15.23 23.04
N THR A 199 5.08 14.79 23.54
CA THR A 199 6.36 15.03 22.86
C THR A 199 6.72 13.86 21.93
N LYS A 200 7.04 14.14 20.67
CA LYS A 200 7.47 13.14 19.68
C LYS A 200 8.86 13.46 19.17
N ILE A 201 9.72 12.45 19.10
CA ILE A 201 11.06 12.56 18.52
C ILE A 201 11.06 11.85 17.18
N VAL A 202 11.50 12.55 16.13
CA VAL A 202 11.57 12.01 14.77
C VAL A 202 12.96 12.24 14.20
N TRP A 203 13.60 11.19 13.73
CA TRP A 203 14.85 11.25 13.00
C TRP A 203 14.53 11.33 11.52
N ILE A 204 15.05 12.35 10.84
CA ILE A 204 15.06 12.41 9.38
C ILE A 204 16.47 12.07 8.92
N ILE A 205 16.62 10.87 8.38
CA ILE A 205 17.87 10.41 7.78
C ILE A 205 17.89 10.83 6.31
N GLU A 206 18.70 11.84 6.02
CA GLU A 206 18.78 12.43 4.69
C GLU A 206 19.80 11.68 3.83
N SER A 207 19.30 11.14 2.71
CA SER A 207 20.10 10.45 1.72
C SER A 207 21.07 11.39 1.01
N GLU A 208 22.15 10.80 0.50
CA GLU A 208 23.15 11.47 -0.31
C GLU A 208 23.05 11.01 -1.75
N GLN A 209 23.59 11.82 -2.67
CA GLN A 209 23.60 11.52 -4.11
C GLN A 209 22.18 11.17 -4.62
N GLU A 210 21.21 12.00 -4.21
CA GLU A 210 19.79 11.88 -4.55
C GLU A 210 19.10 10.59 -4.14
N GLY A 211 19.65 9.81 -3.20
CA GLY A 211 19.03 8.55 -2.77
C GLY A 211 19.86 7.31 -3.08
N LYS A 212 20.97 7.44 -3.82
CA LYS A 212 21.90 6.31 -4.06
C LYS A 212 22.49 5.81 -2.75
N ARG A 213 22.77 6.70 -1.80
CA ARG A 213 23.19 6.33 -0.44
C ARG A 213 22.16 6.82 0.55
N SER A 214 21.53 5.87 1.22
CA SER A 214 20.31 5.98 2.02
C SER A 214 20.48 5.20 3.33
N LEU A 215 19.43 5.10 4.17
CA LEU A 215 19.52 4.43 5.46
C LEU A 215 19.95 2.96 5.34
N TYR A 216 19.35 2.20 4.42
CA TYR A 216 19.57 0.75 4.30
C TYR A 216 20.89 0.35 3.64
N ASN A 217 21.64 1.32 3.11
CA ASN A 217 23.01 1.14 2.66
C ASN A 217 23.96 2.19 3.29
N ALA A 218 23.59 2.72 4.47
CA ALA A 218 24.43 3.61 5.26
C ALA A 218 25.66 2.87 5.82
N PHE A 219 25.48 1.60 6.15
CA PHE A 219 26.46 0.73 6.79
C PHE A 219 26.91 -0.41 5.86
N PRO A 220 28.12 -0.97 6.07
CA PRO A 220 28.62 -2.11 5.29
C PRO A 220 27.74 -3.36 5.35
N GLU A 221 27.08 -3.61 6.48
CA GLU A 221 26.24 -4.78 6.68
C GLU A 221 24.82 -4.37 7.11
N THR A 222 23.79 -5.00 6.52
CA THR A 222 22.38 -4.68 6.81
C THR A 222 22.01 -4.84 8.29
N LYS A 223 22.55 -5.87 8.96
CA LYS A 223 22.35 -6.07 10.40
C LYS A 223 22.80 -4.89 11.27
N GLN A 224 23.74 -4.07 10.79
CA GLN A 224 24.19 -2.87 11.51
C GLN A 224 23.14 -1.77 11.38
N THR A 225 22.58 -1.58 10.19
CA THR A 225 21.42 -0.70 9.98
C THR A 225 20.25 -1.15 10.86
N ASP A 226 19.94 -2.45 10.87
CA ASP A 226 18.86 -3.01 11.69
C ASP A 226 19.10 -2.74 13.18
N GLY A 227 20.34 -2.86 13.64
CA GLY A 227 20.75 -2.52 15.00
C GLY A 227 20.48 -1.05 15.35
N VAL A 228 20.87 -0.12 14.46
CA VAL A 228 20.64 1.32 14.62
C VAL A 228 19.14 1.65 14.63
N VAL A 229 18.39 1.08 13.68
CA VAL A 229 16.93 1.28 13.59
C VAL A 229 16.24 0.73 14.84
N ASN A 230 16.60 -0.46 15.29
CA ASN A 230 16.08 -1.06 16.52
C ASN A 230 16.41 -0.22 17.75
N TYR A 231 17.62 0.35 17.83
CA TYR A 231 18.02 1.20 18.95
C TYR A 231 17.16 2.46 19.04
N ILE A 232 16.98 3.18 17.94
CA ILE A 232 16.14 4.39 17.92
C ILE A 232 14.67 4.04 18.18
N THR A 233 14.15 3.04 17.47
CA THR A 233 12.70 2.79 17.40
C THR A 233 12.18 1.93 18.53
N ALA A 234 12.75 0.75 18.76
CA ALA A 234 12.22 -0.20 19.74
C ALA A 234 12.70 0.10 21.15
N ILE A 235 13.97 0.51 21.31
CA ILE A 235 14.57 0.76 22.63
C ILE A 235 14.19 2.15 23.14
N HIS A 236 14.35 3.18 22.30
CA HIS A 236 14.13 4.57 22.70
C HIS A 236 12.75 5.13 22.31
N ASN A 237 11.91 4.35 21.62
CA ASN A 237 10.56 4.75 21.19
C ASN A 237 10.55 6.06 20.37
N GLN A 238 11.56 6.23 19.52
CA GLN A 238 11.68 7.39 18.63
C GLN A 238 11.36 6.96 17.19
N HIS A 239 10.99 7.89 16.31
CA HIS A 239 10.58 7.56 14.94
C HIS A 239 11.72 7.82 13.96
N ILE A 240 11.77 7.08 12.85
CA ILE A 240 12.73 7.31 11.76
C ILE A 240 11.95 7.49 10.46
N LEU A 241 12.35 8.49 9.68
CA LEU A 241 11.94 8.71 8.31
C LEU A 241 13.17 8.92 7.43
N GLN A 242 13.09 8.45 6.19
CA GLN A 242 14.13 8.70 5.21
C GLN A 242 13.73 9.87 4.29
N ALA A 243 14.63 10.83 4.15
CA ALA A 243 14.56 11.86 3.12
C ALA A 243 15.55 11.56 1.99
N TYR A 244 15.30 12.08 0.79
CA TYR A 244 16.16 11.85 -0.38
C TYR A 244 17.17 13.00 -0.60
N ASN A 245 16.82 14.20 -0.14
CA ASN A 245 17.59 15.43 -0.21
C ASN A 245 16.93 16.47 0.72
N LYS A 246 17.54 17.66 0.85
CA LYS A 246 17.03 18.75 1.72
C LYS A 246 15.64 19.24 1.34
N HIS A 247 15.30 19.23 0.05
CA HIS A 247 13.97 19.59 -0.42
C HIS A 247 12.91 18.59 0.06
N HIS A 248 13.21 17.30 -0.02
CA HIS A 248 12.36 16.26 0.56
C HIS A 248 12.30 16.38 2.09
N THR A 249 13.40 16.72 2.77
CA THR A 249 13.41 16.97 4.21
C THR A 249 12.43 18.09 4.58
N ALA A 250 12.54 19.27 3.95
CA ALA A 250 11.61 20.37 4.20
C ALA A 250 10.15 20.01 3.85
N TYR A 251 9.94 19.25 2.78
CA TYR A 251 8.63 18.71 2.44
C TYR A 251 8.09 17.82 3.56
N LEU A 252 8.86 16.85 4.06
CA LEU A 252 8.45 15.97 5.16
C LEU A 252 8.15 16.77 6.43
N VAL A 253 8.98 17.76 6.77
CA VAL A 253 8.75 18.67 7.90
C VAL A 253 7.38 19.33 7.78
N ALA A 254 7.01 19.84 6.59
CA ALA A 254 5.70 20.44 6.36
C ALA A 254 4.54 19.46 6.57
N LYS A 255 4.67 18.21 6.07
CA LYS A 255 3.66 17.16 6.21
C LYS A 255 3.51 16.70 7.65
N LEU A 256 4.63 16.49 8.33
CA LEU A 256 4.69 16.13 9.73
C LEU A 256 4.07 17.21 10.59
N ALA A 257 4.42 18.48 10.35
CA ALA A 257 3.84 19.60 11.08
C ALA A 257 2.31 19.63 10.94
N GLN A 258 1.79 19.53 9.73
CA GLN A 258 0.33 19.52 9.52
C GLN A 258 -0.33 18.33 10.22
N GLY A 259 0.17 17.11 10.00
CA GLY A 259 -0.45 15.91 10.56
C GLY A 259 -0.36 15.84 12.08
N PHE A 260 0.77 16.27 12.65
CA PHE A 260 1.01 16.29 14.09
C PHE A 260 0.19 17.35 14.82
N LEU A 261 0.16 18.58 14.29
CA LEU A 261 -0.56 19.67 14.95
C LEU A 261 -2.08 19.45 14.85
N GLU A 262 -2.56 18.93 13.74
CA GLU A 262 -4.00 18.77 13.48
C GLU A 262 -4.57 17.39 13.82
N GLN A 263 -3.71 16.40 14.08
CA GLN A 263 -4.08 15.00 14.33
C GLN A 263 -4.93 14.41 13.19
N GLU A 264 -4.63 14.81 11.95
CA GLU A 264 -5.29 14.35 10.74
C GLU A 264 -4.27 13.84 9.72
N LEU A 265 -4.72 13.01 8.78
CA LEU A 265 -3.91 12.68 7.63
C LEU A 265 -3.79 13.92 6.73
N TYR A 266 -2.57 14.45 6.60
CA TYR A 266 -1.85 14.28 5.33
C TYR A 266 -2.70 14.52 4.07
N TYR A 267 -2.71 13.46 3.28
CA TYR A 267 -3.71 13.22 2.26
C TYR A 267 -4.83 12.40 2.90
N LYS A 268 -6.05 12.95 2.93
CA LYS A 268 -7.22 12.15 3.28
C LYS A 268 -7.32 11.01 2.26
N VAL A 269 -7.09 9.79 2.73
CA VAL A 269 -7.36 8.60 1.93
C VAL A 269 -8.88 8.56 1.75
N VAL A 270 -9.35 9.03 0.59
CA VAL A 270 -10.73 8.83 0.20
C VAL A 270 -10.84 7.36 -0.17
N PRO A 271 -11.54 6.53 0.61
CA PRO A 271 -11.75 5.15 0.21
C PRO A 271 -12.51 5.20 -1.12
N SER A 272 -11.89 4.70 -2.18
CA SER A 272 -12.49 4.62 -3.50
C SER A 272 -13.92 4.06 -3.40
N ARG A 273 -14.91 4.90 -3.70
CA ARG A 273 -16.32 4.54 -3.89
C ARG A 273 -17.01 3.80 -2.72
N CYS A 274 -16.83 4.23 -1.48
CA CYS A 274 -17.92 4.06 -0.52
C CYS A 274 -18.91 5.21 -0.75
N ASN A 275 -20.03 4.93 -1.43
CA ASN A 275 -21.12 5.90 -1.60
C ASN A 275 -21.49 6.49 -0.24
N ILE A 276 -21.27 7.80 -0.12
CA ILE A 276 -21.48 8.61 1.10
C ILE A 276 -22.95 8.55 1.56
N GLU A 277 -23.88 8.24 0.66
CA GLU A 277 -25.32 8.05 0.93
C GLU A 277 -25.63 7.00 2.02
N ALA A 278 -24.72 6.02 2.25
CA ALA A 278 -24.95 5.01 3.29
C ALA A 278 -24.60 5.50 4.71
N ARG A 279 -23.74 6.53 4.87
CA ARG A 279 -23.23 6.95 6.20
C ARG A 279 -24.23 7.75 7.03
N GLU A 280 -25.25 8.35 6.40
CA GLU A 280 -26.21 9.24 7.08
C GLU A 280 -27.61 8.60 7.27
N SER A 281 -27.81 7.35 6.83
CA SER A 281 -29.08 6.66 7.03
C SER A 281 -29.06 5.75 8.25
N SER A 282 -30.20 5.64 8.93
CA SER A 282 -30.49 4.66 10.00
C SER A 282 -30.20 3.19 9.62
N ASN A 283 -29.93 2.93 8.33
CA ASN A 283 -29.66 1.61 7.77
C ASN A 283 -28.15 1.30 7.55
N TYR A 284 -27.22 2.16 7.99
CA TYR A 284 -25.78 1.93 7.84
C TYR A 284 -25.29 0.61 8.46
N HIS A 285 -25.88 0.22 9.60
CA HIS A 285 -25.55 -1.06 10.24
C HIS A 285 -26.03 -2.25 9.42
N LEU A 286 -27.27 -2.22 8.91
CA LEU A 286 -27.79 -3.27 8.02
C LEU A 286 -26.97 -3.35 6.73
N TYR A 287 -26.56 -2.21 6.17
CA TYR A 287 -25.68 -2.14 5.01
C TYR A 287 -24.36 -2.87 5.24
N LYS A 288 -23.69 -2.62 6.37
CA LYS A 288 -22.45 -3.34 6.73
C LYS A 288 -22.69 -4.83 6.93
N MET A 289 -23.79 -5.21 7.58
CA MET A 289 -24.12 -6.62 7.78
C MET A 289 -24.33 -7.34 6.45
N LEU A 290 -25.02 -6.74 5.49
CA LEU A 290 -25.22 -7.29 4.14
C LEU A 290 -23.89 -7.49 3.40
N LEU A 291 -22.95 -6.54 3.52
CA LEU A 291 -21.64 -6.64 2.88
C LEU A 291 -20.77 -7.79 3.41
N ASN A 292 -21.06 -8.30 4.60
CA ASN A 292 -20.35 -9.45 5.16
C ASN A 292 -20.86 -10.79 4.61
N ILE A 293 -21.98 -10.81 3.86
CA ILE A 293 -22.52 -12.03 3.27
C ILE A 293 -21.80 -12.31 1.94
N PRO A 294 -21.12 -13.45 1.78
CA PRO A 294 -20.48 -13.83 0.52
C PRO A 294 -21.44 -13.76 -0.67
N GLY A 295 -21.02 -13.06 -1.73
CA GLY A 295 -21.83 -12.86 -2.93
C GLY A 295 -22.67 -11.57 -2.93
N ILE A 296 -22.72 -10.82 -1.82
CA ILE A 296 -23.34 -9.49 -1.79
C ILE A 296 -22.28 -8.41 -2.03
N SER A 297 -22.47 -7.64 -3.11
CA SER A 297 -21.63 -6.48 -3.43
C SER A 297 -22.23 -5.17 -2.91
N HIS A 298 -21.49 -4.05 -2.98
CA HIS A 298 -22.01 -2.73 -2.62
C HIS A 298 -23.29 -2.34 -3.38
N THR A 299 -23.35 -2.64 -4.68
CA THR A 299 -24.54 -2.36 -5.50
C THR A 299 -25.71 -3.25 -5.08
N THR A 300 -25.46 -4.53 -4.83
CA THR A 300 -26.45 -5.48 -4.32
C THR A 300 -27.00 -5.04 -2.96
N ALA A 301 -26.13 -4.77 -1.98
CA ALA A 301 -26.53 -4.34 -0.64
C ALA A 301 -27.36 -3.05 -0.66
N THR A 302 -26.98 -2.09 -1.51
CA THR A 302 -27.74 -0.84 -1.69
C THR A 302 -29.12 -1.13 -2.30
N HIS A 303 -29.21 -2.03 -3.28
CA HIS A 303 -30.49 -2.43 -3.86
C HIS A 303 -31.39 -3.13 -2.84
N LEU A 304 -30.87 -4.10 -2.08
CA LEU A 304 -31.63 -4.82 -1.06
C LEU A 304 -32.23 -3.86 -0.02
N LEU A 305 -31.45 -2.89 0.44
CA LEU A 305 -31.94 -1.88 1.39
C LEU A 305 -32.98 -0.94 0.79
N ARG A 306 -32.83 -0.56 -0.49
CA ARG A 306 -33.82 0.28 -1.20
C ARG A 306 -35.15 -0.44 -1.39
N GLU A 307 -35.11 -1.74 -1.65
CA GLU A 307 -36.29 -2.60 -1.77
C GLU A 307 -36.87 -3.00 -0.39
N GLY A 308 -36.23 -2.60 0.72
CA GLY A 308 -36.67 -2.93 2.07
C GLY A 308 -36.51 -4.40 2.44
N ILE A 309 -35.73 -5.18 1.67
CA ILE A 309 -35.52 -6.61 1.90
C ILE A 309 -34.65 -6.79 3.14
N SER A 310 -35.21 -7.43 4.16
CA SER A 310 -34.48 -7.72 5.40
C SER A 310 -33.56 -8.93 5.25
N ILE A 311 -32.54 -9.05 6.11
CA ILE A 311 -31.66 -10.24 6.15
C ILE A 311 -32.48 -11.51 6.45
N VAL A 312 -33.51 -11.40 7.30
CA VAL A 312 -34.41 -12.52 7.64
C VAL A 312 -35.22 -12.97 6.42
N GLU A 313 -35.58 -12.05 5.55
CA GLU A 313 -36.26 -12.37 4.30
C GLU A 313 -35.28 -13.02 3.32
N LEU A 314 -34.07 -12.47 3.20
CA LEU A 314 -33.00 -13.01 2.35
C LEU A 314 -32.65 -14.47 2.72
N SER A 315 -32.65 -14.83 4.01
CA SER A 315 -32.34 -16.19 4.46
C SER A 315 -33.45 -17.20 4.11
N LYS A 316 -34.70 -16.72 4.01
CA LYS A 316 -35.87 -17.54 3.67
C LYS A 316 -36.05 -17.73 2.17
N MET A 317 -35.50 -16.84 1.34
CA MET A 317 -35.61 -16.93 -0.12
C MET A 317 -35.03 -18.23 -0.67
N SER A 318 -35.68 -18.78 -1.70
CA SER A 318 -35.15 -19.90 -2.45
C SER A 318 -34.00 -19.45 -3.35
N LEU A 319 -33.16 -20.40 -3.81
CA LEU A 319 -32.09 -20.09 -4.75
C LEU A 319 -32.63 -19.45 -6.04
N LEU A 320 -33.83 -19.84 -6.49
CA LEU A 320 -34.49 -19.25 -7.66
C LEU A 320 -34.93 -17.81 -7.41
N ASP A 321 -35.36 -17.49 -6.20
CA ASP A 321 -35.80 -16.13 -5.86
C ASP A 321 -34.62 -15.17 -5.69
N LEU A 322 -33.51 -15.65 -5.11
CA LEU A 322 -32.27 -14.87 -5.01
C LEU A 322 -31.74 -14.45 -6.39
N LYS A 323 -31.86 -15.31 -7.41
CA LYS A 323 -31.44 -14.98 -8.79
C LYS A 323 -32.30 -13.92 -9.46
N LYS A 324 -33.54 -13.72 -9.00
CA LYS A 324 -34.44 -12.69 -9.54
C LYS A 324 -34.07 -11.29 -9.02
N LEU A 325 -33.29 -11.21 -7.94
CA LEU A 325 -32.88 -9.95 -7.36
C LEU A 325 -31.84 -9.24 -8.24
N LYS A 326 -32.05 -7.94 -8.44
CA LYS A 326 -31.19 -7.11 -9.29
C LYS A 326 -29.75 -7.13 -8.79
N GLY A 327 -28.82 -7.51 -9.67
CA GLY A 327 -27.39 -7.57 -9.36
C GLY A 327 -26.94 -8.87 -8.69
N ILE A 328 -27.79 -9.90 -8.61
CA ILE A 328 -27.44 -11.23 -8.12
C ILE A 328 -27.54 -12.25 -9.27
N GLY A 329 -26.39 -12.64 -9.82
CA GLY A 329 -26.30 -13.73 -10.79
C GLY A 329 -26.22 -15.12 -10.13
N GLU A 330 -26.28 -16.17 -10.94
CA GLU A 330 -26.24 -17.58 -10.54
C GLU A 330 -25.20 -17.89 -9.44
N ILE A 331 -23.96 -17.50 -9.68
CA ILE A 331 -22.82 -17.76 -8.78
C ILE A 331 -23.00 -17.04 -7.44
N ASN A 332 -23.47 -15.79 -7.47
CA ASN A 332 -23.65 -15.00 -6.26
C ASN A 332 -24.88 -15.46 -5.48
N ALA A 333 -25.96 -15.86 -6.16
CA ALA A 333 -27.13 -16.45 -5.53
C ALA A 333 -26.76 -17.71 -4.75
N GLN A 334 -25.92 -18.59 -5.33
CA GLN A 334 -25.46 -19.80 -4.65
C GLN A 334 -24.60 -19.48 -3.42
N LYS A 335 -23.70 -18.50 -3.52
CA LYS A 335 -22.87 -18.06 -2.38
C LYS A 335 -23.72 -17.52 -1.24
N ILE A 336 -24.71 -16.68 -1.55
CA ILE A 336 -25.63 -16.10 -0.56
C ILE A 336 -26.47 -17.19 0.09
N TYR A 337 -27.07 -18.07 -0.72
CA TYR A 337 -27.89 -19.19 -0.24
C TYR A 337 -27.11 -20.09 0.70
N ASN A 338 -25.87 -20.43 0.35
CA ASN A 338 -25.04 -21.29 1.18
C ASN A 338 -24.63 -20.59 2.48
N ALA A 339 -24.20 -19.33 2.40
CA ALA A 339 -23.73 -18.57 3.56
C ALA A 339 -24.83 -18.32 4.60
N LEU A 340 -26.10 -18.24 4.20
CA LEU A 340 -27.22 -17.99 5.11
C LEU A 340 -27.87 -19.25 5.67
N ARG A 341 -27.48 -20.45 5.20
CA ARG A 341 -28.11 -21.72 5.59
C ARG A 341 -27.15 -22.79 6.10
N TYR A 342 -25.88 -22.74 5.70
CA TYR A 342 -24.90 -23.78 6.00
C TYR A 342 -23.63 -23.23 6.67
N CYS A 343 -23.61 -21.95 7.02
CA CYS A 343 -22.69 -21.37 8.01
C CYS A 343 -23.46 -21.14 9.30
#